data_AF-A0A923RWW1-F1
#
_entry.id   AF-A0A923RWW1-F1
#
_cell.length_a   1.000
_cell.length_b   1.000
_cell.length_c   1.000
_cell.angle_alpha   90.00
_cell.angle_beta   90.00
_cell.angle_gamma   90.00
#
_symmetry.space_group_name_H-M   'P 1'
#
loop_
_entity.id
_entity.type
_entity.pdbx_description
1 polymer ?
#
loop_
_entity_poly.entity_id
_entity_poly.type
_entity_poly.pdbx_seq_one_letter_code
_entity_poly.pdbx_strand_id
1 'polypeptide(L)'
;MIGSIGAESRYSTGYNKLKPNRNQNKWADTLAQTVDKEDISSRADINRAKKSTVMDSYLALSGKTINTLKQEYSEYESENYRIVPDNEAECFDIYNKDGERLGAFSYSDIKIRQDETTGKQFLISEHGTMSYDALVLDDELKDALQNVMDKDSLDVETLQGFTLNTHSGTGIQYLVKDGEEGRGGKVLLQNEADRKRYEELAEMYFDKYPNLIESREEGFIWADLEIRGMAKRTDQGIISIGADGMSYSDNENYKNNWSVRFSGSMYEKLYEWLQNNKDSMEEIHKFSTWQKVFDEIGGTYERVWSKEELDQGYLNN
;
A
#
# COMPACT_ATOMS: atom_id res chain seq x y z
N MET A 1 -36.08 12.13 -18.57
CA MET A 1 -35.08 12.69 -19.50
C MET A 1 -34.27 13.69 -18.71
N ILE A 2 -32.93 13.57 -18.76
CA ILE A 2 -31.88 14.40 -18.12
C ILE A 2 -31.74 14.15 -16.60
N GLY A 3 -30.61 13.72 -16.04
CA GLY A 3 -29.30 13.36 -16.60
C GLY A 3 -28.39 12.93 -15.44
N SER A 4 -27.81 11.73 -15.55
CA SER A 4 -26.91 11.12 -14.57
C SER A 4 -25.60 11.91 -14.47
N ILE A 5 -25.22 12.29 -13.24
CA ILE A 5 -23.87 12.77 -12.92
C ILE A 5 -23.04 11.52 -12.63
N GLY A 6 -22.24 11.11 -13.62
CA GLY A 6 -21.28 10.04 -13.48
C GLY A 6 -20.20 10.45 -12.47
N ALA A 7 -20.06 9.66 -11.42
CA ALA A 7 -18.88 9.67 -10.57
C ALA A 7 -17.73 9.12 -11.43
N GLU A 8 -16.97 10.03 -12.03
CA GLU A 8 -15.72 9.69 -12.72
C GLU A 8 -14.76 9.06 -11.72
N SER A 9 -14.44 7.80 -12.01
CA SER A 9 -13.24 7.08 -11.63
C SER A 9 -12.00 7.98 -11.66
N ARG A 10 -11.46 8.30 -10.48
CA ARG A 10 -10.16 9.01 -10.36
C ARG A 10 -9.20 8.45 -9.31
N TYR A 11 -9.36 7.21 -8.90
CA TYR A 11 -8.35 6.53 -8.08
C TYR A 11 -7.67 5.44 -8.93
N SER A 12 -6.74 5.84 -9.80
CA SER A 12 -5.61 5.01 -10.28
C SER A 12 -4.78 5.65 -11.42
N THR A 13 -5.22 6.72 -12.12
CA THR A 13 -4.45 7.24 -13.28
C THR A 13 -4.44 8.77 -13.39
N GLY A 14 -4.03 9.45 -12.31
CA GLY A 14 -3.90 10.91 -12.25
C GLY A 14 -2.53 11.44 -11.79
N TYR A 15 -1.50 10.61 -11.67
CA TYR A 15 -0.17 11.05 -11.22
C TYR A 15 0.63 11.60 -12.39
N ASN A 16 0.40 12.87 -12.76
CA ASN A 16 1.36 13.75 -13.42
C ASN A 16 0.69 15.10 -13.73
N LYS A 17 0.61 15.99 -12.74
CA LYS A 17 0.56 17.47 -12.90
C LYS A 17 0.47 18.19 -11.55
N LEU A 18 1.53 18.09 -10.75
CA LEU A 18 1.76 19.06 -9.68
C LEU A 18 2.69 20.16 -10.22
N LYS A 19 2.21 21.41 -10.20
CA LYS A 19 3.03 22.59 -10.50
C LYS A 19 3.98 22.85 -9.32
N PRO A 20 5.26 23.20 -9.56
CA PRO A 20 6.20 23.47 -8.49
C PRO A 20 6.08 24.92 -8.01
N ASN A 21 5.65 25.14 -6.76
CA ASN A 21 6.22 26.12 -5.81
C ASN A 21 5.26 26.45 -4.64
N ARG A 22 5.60 25.98 -3.43
CA ARG A 22 6.16 26.81 -2.36
C ARG A 22 6.77 25.89 -1.29
N ASN A 23 7.82 26.36 -0.64
CA ASN A 23 8.78 25.57 0.14
C ASN A 23 8.19 24.84 1.36
N GLN A 24 8.74 23.64 1.60
CA GLN A 24 8.93 22.91 2.88
C GLN A 24 7.85 21.92 3.33
N ASN A 25 7.85 20.73 2.70
CA ASN A 25 8.14 19.45 3.36
C ASN A 25 8.43 18.38 2.31
N LYS A 26 9.67 18.37 1.80
CA LYS A 26 10.09 17.51 0.69
C LYS A 26 10.01 16.00 0.96
N TRP A 27 9.70 15.55 2.18
CA TRP A 27 9.73 14.13 2.50
C TRP A 27 8.41 13.40 2.32
N ALA A 28 7.25 14.00 2.60
CA ALA A 28 5.95 13.42 2.21
C ALA A 28 5.87 13.28 0.68
N ASP A 29 6.33 14.30 -0.05
CA ASP A 29 6.51 14.26 -1.50
C ASP A 29 7.53 13.21 -1.95
N THR A 30 8.60 12.97 -1.17
CA THR A 30 9.61 11.97 -1.53
C THR A 30 9.13 10.57 -1.22
N LEU A 31 8.37 10.33 -0.14
CA LEU A 31 7.72 9.05 0.19
C LEU A 31 6.65 8.71 -0.86
N ALA A 32 5.78 9.67 -1.20
CA ALA A 32 4.85 9.55 -2.33
C ALA A 32 5.60 9.29 -3.65
N GLN A 33 6.71 10.00 -3.90
CA GLN A 33 7.53 9.76 -5.10
C GLN A 33 8.38 8.48 -5.07
N THR A 34 8.78 7.91 -3.93
CA THR A 34 9.50 6.62 -3.90
C THR A 34 8.53 5.47 -4.06
N VAL A 35 7.32 5.58 -3.51
CA VAL A 35 6.21 4.67 -3.82
C VAL A 35 5.86 4.76 -5.32
N ASP A 36 5.78 5.96 -5.90
CA ASP A 36 5.48 6.14 -7.34
C ASP A 36 6.65 5.81 -8.29
N LYS A 37 7.91 6.03 -7.89
CA LYS A 37 9.08 5.81 -8.77
C LYS A 37 9.40 4.32 -8.94
N GLU A 38 9.17 3.48 -7.94
CA GLU A 38 9.32 2.04 -8.11
C GLU A 38 8.22 1.47 -9.01
N ASP A 39 7.03 2.08 -9.03
CA ASP A 39 5.89 1.67 -9.86
C ASP A 39 6.00 2.12 -11.33
N ILE A 40 6.71 3.23 -11.60
CA ILE A 40 7.01 3.69 -12.97
C ILE A 40 8.29 3.03 -13.51
N SER A 41 9.28 2.74 -12.66
CA SER A 41 10.49 2.02 -13.06
C SER A 41 10.18 0.59 -13.48
N SER A 42 9.28 -0.10 -12.75
CA SER A 42 8.85 -1.46 -13.08
C SER A 42 8.24 -1.54 -14.49
N ARG A 43 7.36 -0.59 -14.87
CA ARG A 43 6.77 -0.49 -16.22
C ARG A 43 7.79 -0.21 -17.33
N ALA A 44 8.80 0.62 -17.06
CA ALA A 44 9.85 0.92 -18.04
C ALA A 44 10.89 -0.20 -18.16
N ASP A 45 11.19 -0.89 -17.08
CA ASP A 45 12.16 -1.99 -17.02
C ASP A 45 11.57 -3.31 -17.55
N ILE A 46 10.27 -3.56 -17.35
CA ILE A 46 9.52 -4.64 -18.04
C ILE A 46 9.54 -4.45 -19.56
N ASN A 47 9.38 -3.20 -20.03
CA ASN A 47 9.41 -2.87 -21.45
C ASN A 47 10.82 -2.83 -22.04
N ARG A 48 11.87 -2.58 -21.24
CA ARG A 48 13.26 -2.55 -21.70
C ARG A 48 13.92 -3.95 -21.67
N ALA A 49 13.56 -4.81 -20.73
CA ALA A 49 14.01 -6.20 -20.66
C ALA A 49 13.42 -7.08 -21.79
N LYS A 50 12.35 -6.63 -22.45
CA LYS A 50 11.70 -7.32 -23.58
C LYS A 50 12.18 -6.89 -24.97
N LYS A 51 13.34 -6.24 -25.10
CA LYS A 51 14.04 -6.24 -26.40
C LYS A 51 14.69 -7.61 -26.62
N SER A 52 13.86 -8.53 -27.11
CA SER A 52 14.17 -9.60 -28.04
C SER A 52 15.55 -9.44 -28.68
N THR A 53 16.42 -10.45 -28.53
CA THR A 53 17.39 -10.89 -29.58
C THR A 53 18.32 -12.06 -29.20
N VAL A 54 18.19 -12.73 -28.04
CA VAL A 54 19.00 -13.94 -27.77
C VAL A 54 18.15 -15.19 -27.52
N MET A 55 17.09 -15.07 -26.72
CA MET A 55 16.22 -16.21 -26.41
C MET A 55 15.34 -16.61 -27.61
N ASP A 56 14.84 -15.64 -28.36
CA ASP A 56 14.07 -15.87 -29.60
C ASP A 56 14.92 -16.53 -30.69
N SER A 57 16.22 -16.20 -30.76
CA SER A 57 17.16 -16.83 -31.69
C SER A 57 17.49 -18.27 -31.28
N TYR A 58 17.52 -18.57 -29.98
CA TYR A 58 17.73 -19.93 -29.46
C TYR A 58 16.51 -20.84 -29.71
N LEU A 59 15.30 -20.30 -29.54
CA LEU A 59 14.05 -21.04 -29.78
C LEU A 59 13.85 -21.33 -31.26
N ALA A 60 14.14 -20.36 -32.15
CA ALA A 60 14.07 -20.53 -33.61
C ALA A 60 15.06 -21.58 -34.16
N LEU A 61 16.21 -21.79 -33.51
CA LEU A 61 17.20 -22.81 -33.90
C LEU A 61 16.88 -24.22 -33.37
N SER A 62 15.99 -24.35 -32.38
CA SER A 62 15.74 -25.62 -31.68
C SER A 62 14.62 -26.49 -32.27
N GLY A 63 13.88 -26.01 -33.28
CA GLY A 63 12.88 -26.81 -34.00
C GLY A 63 11.74 -27.39 -33.16
N LYS A 64 11.57 -26.96 -31.91
CA LYS A 64 10.42 -27.31 -31.06
C LYS A 64 9.39 -26.18 -31.14
N THR A 65 8.41 -26.34 -32.02
CA THR A 65 7.14 -25.62 -31.92
C THR A 65 6.43 -26.01 -30.63
N ILE A 66 6.66 -25.23 -29.57
CA ILE A 66 5.77 -25.23 -28.41
C ILE A 66 4.57 -24.37 -28.81
N ASN A 67 3.53 -25.00 -29.33
CA ASN A 67 2.19 -24.42 -29.32
C ASN A 67 1.70 -24.44 -27.86
N THR A 68 2.17 -23.50 -27.04
CA THR A 68 1.44 -23.11 -25.83
C THR A 68 0.25 -22.30 -26.34
N LEU A 69 -0.92 -22.96 -26.44
CA LEU A 69 -2.19 -22.27 -26.56
C LEU A 69 -2.27 -21.29 -25.39
N LYS A 70 -2.13 -20.00 -25.67
CA LYS A 70 -2.37 -18.95 -24.68
C LYS A 70 -3.83 -19.09 -24.28
N GLN A 71 -4.10 -19.33 -23.00
CA GLN A 71 -5.48 -19.45 -22.54
C GLN A 71 -6.09 -18.05 -22.57
N GLU A 72 -7.05 -17.86 -23.48
CA GLU A 72 -7.76 -16.59 -23.62
C GLU A 72 -9.04 -16.66 -22.79
N TYR A 73 -9.13 -15.78 -21.80
CA TYR A 73 -10.34 -15.60 -21.01
C TYR A 73 -11.18 -14.46 -21.59
N SER A 74 -12.48 -14.49 -21.28
CA SER A 74 -13.44 -13.44 -21.63
C SER A 74 -13.90 -12.71 -20.37
N GLU A 75 -14.37 -11.47 -20.54
CA GLU A 75 -14.93 -10.70 -19.43
C GLU A 75 -16.11 -11.43 -18.79
N TYR A 76 -16.19 -11.35 -17.46
CA TYR A 76 -17.26 -11.95 -16.66
C TYR A 76 -17.77 -10.94 -15.64
N GLU A 77 -19.08 -10.87 -15.46
CA GLU A 77 -19.73 -9.96 -14.51
C GLU A 77 -20.70 -10.75 -13.62
N SER A 78 -20.59 -10.49 -12.32
CA SER A 78 -21.45 -11.01 -11.24
C SER A 78 -22.27 -9.85 -10.65
N GLU A 79 -22.89 -10.03 -9.48
CA GLU A 79 -23.70 -8.97 -8.86
C GLU A 79 -22.83 -7.83 -8.33
N ASN A 80 -21.69 -8.16 -7.73
CA ASN A 80 -20.80 -7.22 -7.06
C ASN A 80 -19.41 -7.09 -7.72
N TYR A 81 -19.05 -8.00 -8.63
CA TYR A 81 -17.73 -8.01 -9.26
C TYR A 81 -17.78 -8.05 -10.78
N ARG A 82 -16.83 -7.36 -11.41
CA ARG A 82 -16.52 -7.45 -12.84
C ARG A 82 -15.06 -7.86 -13.02
N ILE A 83 -14.84 -8.95 -13.73
CA ILE A 83 -13.53 -9.55 -13.98
C ILE A 83 -13.17 -9.34 -15.44
N VAL A 84 -12.15 -8.53 -15.70
CA VAL A 84 -11.70 -8.16 -17.03
C VAL A 84 -10.34 -8.81 -17.30
N PRO A 85 -10.23 -9.73 -18.27
CA PRO A 85 -8.95 -10.34 -18.61
C PRO A 85 -8.07 -9.39 -19.43
N ASP A 86 -6.84 -9.17 -18.98
CA ASP A 86 -5.74 -8.74 -19.84
C ASP A 86 -4.98 -9.98 -20.31
N ASN A 87 -5.46 -10.55 -21.42
CA ASN A 87 -4.85 -11.74 -22.02
C ASN A 87 -3.43 -11.45 -22.53
N GLU A 88 -3.01 -10.19 -22.73
CA GLU A 88 -1.63 -9.87 -23.12
C GLU A 88 -0.70 -9.98 -21.91
N ALA A 89 -1.09 -9.37 -20.79
CA ALA A 89 -0.37 -9.38 -19.52
C ALA A 89 -0.57 -10.64 -18.68
N GLU A 90 -1.48 -11.53 -19.07
CA GLU A 90 -1.83 -12.78 -18.38
C GLU A 90 -2.34 -12.55 -16.95
N CYS A 91 -3.23 -11.56 -16.80
CA CYS A 91 -3.85 -11.23 -15.51
C CYS A 91 -5.34 -10.85 -15.65
N PHE A 92 -6.05 -10.90 -14.53
CA PHE A 92 -7.38 -10.36 -14.37
C PHE A 92 -7.32 -9.02 -13.63
N ASP A 93 -7.90 -7.99 -14.22
CA ASP A 93 -8.31 -6.80 -13.48
C ASP A 93 -9.68 -7.05 -12.87
N ILE A 94 -9.77 -6.93 -11.54
CA ILE A 94 -11.02 -7.13 -10.81
C ILE A 94 -11.55 -5.78 -10.36
N TYR A 95 -12.83 -5.54 -10.60
CA TYR A 95 -13.54 -4.32 -10.21
C TYR A 95 -14.72 -4.65 -9.31
N ASN A 96 -15.10 -3.71 -8.44
CA ASN A 96 -16.42 -3.76 -7.79
C ASN A 96 -17.52 -3.26 -8.74
N LYS A 97 -18.78 -3.40 -8.33
CA LYS A 97 -19.96 -2.93 -9.07
C LYS A 97 -19.97 -1.44 -9.39
N ASP A 98 -19.28 -0.62 -8.59
CA ASP A 98 -19.19 0.82 -8.78
C ASP A 98 -18.09 1.21 -9.79
N GLY A 99 -17.37 0.22 -10.33
CA GLY A 99 -16.30 0.39 -11.31
C GLY A 99 -14.94 0.75 -10.70
N GLU A 100 -14.80 0.66 -9.37
CA GLU A 100 -13.51 0.78 -8.68
C GLU A 100 -12.67 -0.47 -8.94
N ARG A 101 -11.42 -0.28 -9.37
CA ARG A 101 -10.46 -1.37 -9.56
C ARG A 101 -9.96 -1.84 -8.20
N LEU A 102 -10.21 -3.11 -7.88
CA LEU A 102 -9.82 -3.76 -6.63
C LEU A 102 -8.40 -4.34 -6.68
N GLY A 103 -7.89 -4.70 -7.86
CA GLY A 103 -6.52 -5.17 -8.06
C GLY A 103 -6.30 -5.87 -9.39
N ALA A 104 -5.04 -6.17 -9.70
CA ALA A 104 -4.66 -7.06 -10.79
C ALA A 104 -4.08 -8.37 -10.25
N PHE A 105 -4.54 -9.49 -10.81
CA PHE A 105 -4.16 -10.83 -10.37
C PHE A 105 -3.70 -11.68 -11.54
N SER A 106 -2.44 -12.12 -11.53
CA SER A 106 -1.91 -13.01 -12.56
C SER A 106 -2.71 -14.31 -12.63
N TYR A 107 -2.91 -14.85 -13.83
CA TYR A 107 -3.64 -16.12 -14.02
C TYR A 107 -3.02 -17.28 -13.22
N SER A 108 -1.69 -17.27 -13.07
CA SER A 108 -0.95 -18.25 -12.27
C SER A 108 -1.18 -18.14 -10.76
N ASP A 109 -1.66 -16.99 -10.29
CA ASP A 109 -1.86 -16.69 -8.86
C ASP A 109 -3.31 -16.88 -8.42
N ILE A 110 -4.22 -17.25 -9.34
CA ILE A 110 -5.62 -17.51 -9.01
C ILE A 110 -5.76 -18.85 -8.29
N LYS A 111 -5.71 -18.75 -6.97
CA LYS A 111 -5.90 -19.84 -6.00
C LYS A 111 -6.36 -19.27 -4.67
N ILE A 112 -6.98 -20.12 -3.88
CA ILE A 112 -7.47 -19.81 -2.54
C ILE A 112 -6.31 -19.91 -1.55
N ARG A 113 -5.97 -18.81 -0.89
CA ARG A 113 -5.06 -18.81 0.27
C ARG A 113 -5.88 -18.70 1.53
N GLN A 114 -5.94 -19.76 2.32
CA GLN A 114 -6.78 -19.83 3.51
C GLN A 114 -5.95 -19.59 4.78
N ASP A 115 -6.34 -18.59 5.57
CA ASP A 115 -5.82 -18.42 6.93
C ASP A 115 -6.45 -19.48 7.85
N GLU A 116 -5.61 -20.35 8.43
CA GLU A 116 -6.05 -21.42 9.32
C GLU A 116 -6.64 -20.90 10.64
N THR A 117 -6.24 -19.70 11.08
CA THR A 117 -6.68 -19.14 12.35
C THR A 117 -8.11 -18.61 12.26
N THR A 118 -8.41 -17.85 11.21
CA THR A 118 -9.73 -17.22 11.04
C THR A 118 -10.65 -17.95 10.08
N GLY A 119 -10.12 -18.85 9.25
CA GLY A 119 -10.84 -19.48 8.16
C GLY A 119 -11.07 -18.58 6.94
N LYS A 120 -10.58 -17.34 6.95
CA LYS A 120 -10.72 -16.40 5.84
C LYS A 120 -9.89 -16.85 4.64
N GLN A 121 -10.44 -16.56 3.46
CA GLN A 121 -9.82 -16.89 2.17
C GLN A 121 -9.38 -15.60 1.49
N PHE A 122 -8.24 -15.66 0.81
CA PHE A 122 -7.63 -14.52 0.15
C PHE A 122 -7.23 -14.87 -1.28
N LEU A 123 -7.41 -13.88 -2.16
CA LEU A 123 -6.75 -13.82 -3.44
C LEU A 123 -5.55 -12.90 -3.30
N ILE A 124 -4.36 -13.35 -3.71
CA ILE A 124 -3.11 -12.58 -3.62
C ILE A 124 -2.33 -12.77 -4.91
N SER A 125 -1.82 -11.69 -5.49
CA SER A 125 -0.88 -11.75 -6.62
C SER A 125 0.31 -10.86 -6.33
N GLU A 126 1.51 -11.41 -6.49
CA GLU A 126 2.76 -10.71 -6.17
C GLU A 126 3.37 -10.12 -7.44
N HIS A 127 3.55 -8.81 -7.44
CA HIS A 127 4.08 -8.03 -8.55
C HIS A 127 5.54 -7.66 -8.28
N GLY A 128 6.46 -8.49 -8.75
CA GLY A 128 7.89 -8.30 -8.53
C GLY A 128 8.28 -8.46 -7.05
N THR A 129 9.36 -7.80 -6.63
CA THR A 129 9.94 -8.06 -5.30
C THR A 129 9.18 -7.43 -4.14
N MET A 130 8.34 -6.41 -4.35
CA MET A 130 7.88 -5.53 -3.26
C MET A 130 6.45 -4.97 -3.42
N SER A 131 5.69 -5.43 -4.42
CA SER A 131 4.29 -5.06 -4.58
C SER A 131 3.45 -6.33 -4.68
N TYR A 132 2.22 -6.26 -4.18
CA TYR A 132 1.24 -7.33 -4.33
C TYR A 132 -0.14 -6.71 -4.30
N ASP A 133 -1.13 -7.37 -4.88
CA ASP A 133 -2.54 -7.07 -4.64
C ASP A 133 -3.14 -8.18 -3.77
N ALA A 134 -4.09 -7.82 -2.92
CA ALA A 134 -4.77 -8.75 -2.03
C ALA A 134 -6.24 -8.39 -1.87
N LEU A 135 -7.10 -9.40 -1.93
CA LEU A 135 -8.53 -9.28 -1.66
C LEU A 135 -9.00 -10.42 -0.77
N VAL A 136 -10.04 -10.16 0.02
CA VAL A 136 -10.80 -11.24 0.64
C VAL A 136 -11.59 -11.93 -0.45
N LEU A 137 -11.45 -13.24 -0.52
CA LEU A 137 -12.16 -14.08 -1.48
C LEU A 137 -13.46 -14.54 -0.83
N ASP A 138 -14.55 -13.80 -1.07
CA ASP A 138 -15.89 -14.23 -0.71
C ASP A 138 -16.41 -15.30 -1.69
N ASP A 139 -17.56 -15.88 -1.36
CA ASP A 139 -18.16 -16.96 -2.16
C ASP A 139 -18.52 -16.48 -3.58
N GLU A 140 -18.96 -15.23 -3.73
CA GLU A 140 -19.33 -14.69 -5.04
C GLU A 140 -18.11 -14.49 -5.94
N LEU A 141 -17.03 -13.87 -5.44
CA LEU A 141 -15.81 -13.66 -6.20
C LEU A 141 -15.15 -15.00 -6.55
N LYS A 142 -15.21 -15.97 -5.64
CA LYS A 142 -14.73 -17.34 -5.89
C LYS A 142 -15.50 -18.00 -7.03
N ASP A 143 -16.83 -17.95 -7.00
CA ASP A 143 -17.68 -18.54 -8.05
C ASP A 143 -17.47 -17.81 -9.38
N ALA A 144 -17.31 -16.48 -9.36
CA ALA A 144 -17.00 -15.69 -10.54
C ALA A 144 -15.65 -16.08 -11.17
N LEU A 145 -14.62 -16.29 -10.35
CA LEU A 145 -13.30 -16.75 -10.81
C LEU A 145 -13.34 -18.19 -11.35
N GLN A 146 -14.15 -19.07 -10.76
CA GLN A 146 -14.36 -20.42 -11.28
C GLN A 146 -15.03 -20.40 -12.66
N ASN A 147 -16.07 -19.57 -12.81
CA ASN A 147 -16.79 -19.41 -14.07
C ASN A 147 -15.91 -18.81 -15.17
N VAL A 148 -15.18 -17.73 -14.89
CA VAL A 148 -14.33 -17.08 -15.90
C VAL A 148 -13.17 -17.98 -16.34
N MET A 149 -12.67 -18.83 -15.44
CA MET A 149 -11.57 -19.76 -15.73
C MET A 149 -12.01 -21.12 -16.29
N ASP A 150 -13.33 -21.38 -16.36
CA ASP A 150 -13.91 -22.69 -16.70
C ASP A 150 -13.35 -23.82 -15.82
N LYS A 151 -13.43 -23.64 -14.49
CA LYS A 151 -12.94 -24.59 -13.49
C LYS A 151 -14.04 -24.95 -12.49
N ASP A 152 -14.20 -26.25 -12.21
CA ASP A 152 -15.10 -26.74 -11.15
C ASP A 152 -14.66 -26.28 -9.74
N SER A 153 -13.36 -26.05 -9.55
CA SER A 153 -12.80 -25.59 -8.28
C SER A 153 -11.47 -24.87 -8.48
N LEU A 154 -11.17 -23.91 -7.59
CA LEU A 154 -9.84 -23.28 -7.49
C LEU A 154 -8.93 -24.12 -6.58
N ASP A 155 -7.64 -24.11 -6.86
CA ASP A 155 -6.64 -24.71 -5.99
C ASP A 155 -6.66 -24.03 -4.61
N VAL A 156 -6.39 -24.80 -3.55
CA VAL A 156 -6.40 -24.30 -2.17
C VAL A 156 -5.06 -24.56 -1.51
N GLU A 157 -4.52 -23.53 -0.87
CA GLU A 157 -3.33 -23.61 -0.04
C GLU A 157 -3.52 -22.87 1.29
N THR A 158 -2.76 -23.26 2.31
CA THR A 158 -2.66 -22.49 3.54
C THR A 158 -1.99 -21.16 3.25
N LEU A 159 -2.49 -20.08 3.84
CA LEU A 159 -1.87 -18.76 3.78
C LEU A 159 -0.47 -18.82 4.40
N GLN A 160 0.57 -18.50 3.61
CA GLN A 160 1.96 -18.48 4.03
C GLN A 160 2.63 -17.18 3.58
N GLY A 161 3.55 -16.64 4.38
CA GLY A 161 4.29 -15.42 4.07
C GLY A 161 3.49 -14.12 4.24
N PHE A 162 2.29 -14.21 4.81
CA PHE A 162 1.43 -13.06 5.10
C PHE A 162 0.74 -13.21 6.45
N THR A 163 0.61 -12.08 7.14
CA THR A 163 -0.08 -11.95 8.41
C THR A 163 -1.31 -11.05 8.27
N LEU A 164 -2.49 -11.56 8.66
CA LEU A 164 -3.72 -10.78 8.75
C LEU A 164 -3.75 -10.01 10.06
N ASN A 165 -3.89 -8.69 9.96
CA ASN A 165 -3.97 -7.79 11.09
C ASN A 165 -5.33 -7.06 11.13
N THR A 166 -5.61 -6.42 12.26
CA THR A 166 -6.82 -5.60 12.45
C THR A 166 -6.45 -4.30 13.13
N HIS A 167 -6.74 -3.18 12.50
CA HIS A 167 -6.50 -1.87 13.08
C HIS A 167 -7.45 -1.65 14.26
N SER A 168 -6.92 -1.40 15.45
CA SER A 168 -7.73 -1.34 16.69
C SER A 168 -8.73 -0.18 16.71
N GLY A 169 -8.42 0.93 16.05
CA GLY A 169 -9.29 2.11 16.03
C GLY A 169 -10.50 1.98 15.11
N THR A 170 -10.35 1.31 13.97
CA THR A 170 -11.42 1.19 12.95
C THR A 170 -11.98 -0.22 12.82
N GLY A 171 -11.30 -1.24 13.35
CA GLY A 171 -11.63 -2.65 13.12
C GLY A 171 -11.39 -3.11 11.67
N ILE A 172 -10.83 -2.26 10.80
CA ILE A 172 -10.54 -2.61 9.42
C ILE A 172 -9.35 -3.56 9.39
N GLN A 173 -9.47 -4.63 8.61
CA GLN A 173 -8.43 -5.60 8.43
C GLN A 173 -7.44 -5.18 7.36
N TYR A 174 -6.19 -5.57 7.52
CA TYR A 174 -5.16 -5.37 6.52
C TYR A 174 -4.21 -6.57 6.52
N LEU A 175 -3.74 -6.93 5.32
CA LEU A 175 -2.80 -8.03 5.14
C LEU A 175 -1.39 -7.47 5.03
N VAL A 176 -0.40 -8.08 5.68
CA VAL A 176 1.01 -7.64 5.61
C VAL A 176 1.85 -8.83 5.16
N LYS A 177 2.82 -8.61 4.27
CA LYS A 177 3.80 -9.63 3.89
C LYS A 177 4.81 -9.77 5.03
N ASP A 178 5.08 -11.00 5.47
CA ASP A 178 5.94 -11.25 6.62
C ASP A 178 7.36 -10.71 6.36
N GLY A 179 7.88 -9.89 7.29
CA GLY A 179 9.17 -9.23 7.18
C GLY A 179 9.16 -7.89 6.42
N GLU A 180 8.00 -7.46 5.91
CA GLU A 180 7.82 -6.18 5.21
C GLU A 180 6.92 -5.20 5.99
N GLU A 181 6.88 -5.32 7.32
CA GLU A 181 6.00 -4.52 8.18
C GLU A 181 6.26 -3.01 8.03
N GLY A 182 7.50 -2.62 7.73
CA GLY A 182 7.90 -1.24 7.50
C GLY A 182 7.48 -0.65 6.16
N ARG A 183 6.97 -1.48 5.24
CA ARG A 183 6.41 -1.04 3.96
C ARG A 183 4.89 -0.95 3.97
N GLY A 184 4.29 -1.42 5.07
CA GLY A 184 2.86 -1.47 5.25
C GLY A 184 2.20 -2.61 4.47
N GLY A 185 0.94 -2.85 4.82
CA GLY A 185 0.13 -3.91 4.23
C GLY A 185 -0.72 -3.50 3.02
N LYS A 186 -1.77 -4.27 2.78
CA LYS A 186 -2.93 -3.93 1.96
C LYS A 186 -4.17 -3.85 2.83
N VAL A 187 -4.84 -2.70 2.81
CA VAL A 187 -6.11 -2.49 3.50
C VAL A 187 -7.20 -3.30 2.80
N LEU A 188 -8.00 -4.04 3.58
CA LEU A 188 -9.06 -4.92 3.09
C LEU A 188 -10.43 -4.33 3.39
N LEU A 189 -10.97 -3.57 2.44
CA LEU A 189 -12.33 -3.02 2.52
C LEU A 189 -13.34 -4.07 2.01
N GLN A 190 -13.93 -4.83 2.94
CA GLN A 190 -14.73 -6.02 2.59
C GLN A 190 -16.21 -5.70 2.35
N ASN A 191 -16.70 -4.59 2.90
CA ASN A 191 -18.10 -4.23 2.85
C ASN A 191 -18.29 -2.72 3.06
N GLU A 192 -19.53 -2.27 2.95
CA GLU A 192 -19.91 -0.87 3.11
C GLU A 192 -19.58 -0.30 4.50
N ALA A 193 -19.62 -1.12 5.55
CA ALA A 193 -19.26 -0.66 6.88
C ALA A 193 -17.75 -0.37 6.99
N ASP A 194 -16.90 -1.19 6.36
CA ASP A 194 -15.46 -0.92 6.30
C ASP A 194 -15.17 0.35 5.50
N ARG A 195 -15.85 0.52 4.34
CA ARG A 195 -15.75 1.75 3.53
C ARG A 195 -16.12 2.98 4.34
N LYS A 196 -17.26 2.94 5.04
CA LYS A 196 -17.70 4.05 5.87
C LYS A 196 -16.70 4.38 6.98
N ARG A 197 -16.16 3.37 7.68
CA ARG A 197 -15.14 3.60 8.72
C ARG A 197 -13.84 4.17 8.15
N TYR A 198 -13.48 3.77 6.93
CA TYR A 198 -12.33 4.30 6.22
C TYR A 198 -12.53 5.78 5.83
N GLU A 199 -13.71 6.12 5.33
CA GLU A 199 -14.10 7.50 5.01
C GLU A 199 -14.14 8.39 6.26
N GLU A 200 -14.75 7.92 7.34
CA GLU A 200 -14.78 8.62 8.63
C GLU A 200 -13.35 8.89 9.16
N LEU A 201 -12.44 7.92 8.97
CA LEU A 201 -11.03 8.09 9.33
C LEU A 201 -10.33 9.16 8.48
N ALA A 202 -10.58 9.15 7.17
CA ALA A 202 -10.03 10.12 6.21
C ALA A 202 -10.54 11.54 6.46
N GLU A 203 -11.84 11.70 6.72
CA GLU A 203 -12.45 13.00 7.07
C GLU A 203 -11.89 13.54 8.38
N MET A 204 -11.68 12.68 9.39
CA MET A 204 -11.04 13.10 10.63
C MET A 204 -9.63 13.64 10.41
N TYR A 205 -8.86 13.03 9.51
CA TYR A 205 -7.54 13.55 9.14
C TYR A 205 -7.63 14.93 8.50
N PHE A 206 -8.49 15.06 7.47
CA PHE A 206 -8.72 16.31 6.76
C PHE A 206 -9.15 17.45 7.69
N ASP A 207 -10.10 17.19 8.58
CA ASP A 207 -10.63 18.20 9.51
C ASP A 207 -9.64 18.55 10.64
N LYS A 208 -8.89 17.56 11.15
CA LYS A 208 -8.00 17.76 12.30
C LYS A 208 -6.69 18.44 11.92
N TYR A 209 -6.20 18.26 10.69
CA TYR A 209 -4.89 18.77 10.27
C TYR A 209 -4.96 19.65 9.01
N PRO A 210 -5.70 20.77 9.02
CA PRO A 210 -5.95 21.59 7.85
C PRO A 210 -4.70 22.28 7.26
N ASN A 211 -3.59 22.32 7.99
CA ASN A 211 -2.32 22.88 7.50
C ASN A 211 -1.37 21.80 6.96
N LEU A 212 -1.68 20.52 7.17
CA LEU A 212 -0.91 19.39 6.66
C LEU A 212 -1.64 18.62 5.56
N ILE A 213 -2.96 18.71 5.51
CA ILE A 213 -3.83 17.94 4.61
C ILE A 213 -4.68 18.94 3.84
N GLU A 214 -4.34 19.14 2.58
CA GLU A 214 -4.93 20.20 1.74
C GLU A 214 -6.20 19.73 1.02
N SER A 215 -6.46 18.42 1.00
CA SER A 215 -7.55 17.80 0.26
C SER A 215 -8.15 16.58 0.95
N ARG A 216 -9.41 16.24 0.60
CA ARG A 216 -10.07 15.02 1.11
C ARG A 216 -9.33 13.77 0.63
N GLU A 217 -8.78 13.83 -0.59
CA GLU A 217 -7.97 12.77 -1.19
C GLU A 217 -6.71 12.48 -0.36
N GLU A 218 -6.01 13.51 0.13
CA GLU A 218 -4.88 13.33 1.06
C GLU A 218 -5.32 12.73 2.40
N GLY A 219 -6.52 13.06 2.87
CA GLY A 219 -7.10 12.42 4.06
C GLY A 219 -7.19 10.90 3.93
N PHE A 220 -7.55 10.40 2.74
CA PHE A 220 -7.56 8.96 2.47
C PHE A 220 -6.16 8.34 2.49
N ILE A 221 -5.15 9.03 1.97
CA ILE A 221 -3.75 8.55 2.02
C ILE A 221 -3.32 8.36 3.48
N TRP A 222 -3.61 9.32 4.34
CA TRP A 222 -3.24 9.23 5.75
C TRP A 222 -4.06 8.19 6.52
N ALA A 223 -5.34 8.02 6.19
CA ALA A 223 -6.18 6.95 6.73
C ALA A 223 -5.62 5.56 6.39
N ASP A 224 -5.21 5.36 5.13
CA ASP A 224 -4.58 4.13 4.67
C ASP A 224 -3.25 3.86 5.41
N LEU A 225 -2.40 4.88 5.55
CA LEU A 225 -1.15 4.77 6.30
C LEU A 225 -1.39 4.41 7.78
N GLU A 226 -2.39 5.00 8.44
CA GLU A 226 -2.70 4.68 9.84
C GLU A 226 -3.16 3.23 10.00
N ILE A 227 -4.09 2.77 9.15
CA ILE A 227 -4.59 1.39 9.21
C ILE A 227 -3.44 0.40 9.02
N ARG A 228 -2.49 0.70 8.14
CA ARG A 228 -1.32 -0.14 7.87
C ARG A 228 -0.19 0.01 8.89
N GLY A 229 -0.37 0.83 9.94
CA GLY A 229 0.60 1.03 11.01
C GLY A 229 1.77 1.96 10.64
N MET A 230 1.66 2.71 9.54
CA MET A 230 2.68 3.61 9.02
C MET A 230 2.46 5.07 9.42
N ALA A 231 1.31 5.40 10.00
CA ALA A 231 1.03 6.70 10.55
C ALA A 231 0.38 6.61 11.94
N LYS A 232 0.63 7.62 12.75
CA LYS A 232 -0.04 7.81 14.04
C LYS A 232 -0.39 9.26 14.25
N ARG A 233 -1.68 9.53 14.45
CA ARG A 233 -2.18 10.85 14.83
C ARG A 233 -1.79 11.22 16.25
N THR A 234 -1.50 12.50 16.45
CA THR A 234 -1.37 13.15 17.76
C THR A 234 -2.35 14.31 17.85
N ASP A 235 -2.41 15.01 18.98
CA ASP A 235 -3.27 16.20 19.08
C ASP A 235 -2.75 17.40 18.30
N GLN A 236 -1.48 17.41 17.91
CA GLN A 236 -0.83 18.57 17.30
C GLN A 236 -0.24 18.30 15.92
N GLY A 237 -0.24 17.04 15.47
CA GLY A 237 0.40 16.66 14.23
C GLY A 237 0.34 15.16 13.95
N ILE A 238 1.13 14.71 12.99
CA ILE A 238 1.14 13.34 12.50
C ILE A 238 2.56 12.78 12.55
N ILE A 239 2.70 11.58 13.12
CA ILE A 239 3.92 10.78 13.00
C ILE A 239 3.76 9.85 11.81
N SER A 240 4.80 9.77 10.97
CA SER A 240 4.91 8.77 9.91
C SER A 240 6.14 7.91 10.15
N ILE A 241 6.00 6.60 9.98
CA ILE A 241 7.05 5.61 10.17
C ILE A 241 7.04 4.63 8.98
N GLY A 242 8.22 4.36 8.44
CA GLY A 242 8.44 3.39 7.38
C GLY A 242 9.78 2.68 7.53
N ALA A 243 10.08 1.74 6.64
CA ALA A 243 11.28 0.91 6.71
C ALA A 243 12.61 1.71 6.66
N ASP A 244 12.59 2.92 6.10
CA ASP A 244 13.78 3.76 5.88
C ASP A 244 13.82 5.02 6.76
N GLY A 245 12.81 5.25 7.59
CA GLY A 245 12.80 6.40 8.47
C GLY A 245 11.49 6.68 9.19
N MET A 246 11.51 7.77 9.96
CA MET A 246 10.36 8.28 10.69
C MET A 246 10.40 9.81 10.78
N SER A 247 9.24 10.45 10.74
CA SER A 247 9.08 11.90 10.95
C SER A 247 7.89 12.24 11.82
N TYR A 248 7.93 13.43 12.38
CA TYR A 248 6.78 14.15 12.88
C TYR A 248 6.56 15.44 12.09
N SER A 249 5.31 15.66 11.70
CA SER A 249 4.82 16.90 11.09
C SER A 249 3.81 17.54 12.03
N ASP A 250 4.14 18.71 12.55
CA ASP A 250 3.28 19.54 13.37
C ASP A 250 2.32 20.35 12.49
N ASN A 251 1.06 20.40 12.87
CA ASN A 251 0.03 21.10 12.12
C ASN A 251 0.13 22.62 12.26
N GLU A 252 0.56 23.16 13.38
CA GLU A 252 0.54 24.61 13.61
C GLU A 252 1.93 25.23 13.50
N ASN A 253 2.96 24.50 13.95
CA ASN A 253 4.30 25.02 14.08
C ASN A 253 5.33 24.08 13.46
N TYR A 254 5.62 24.31 12.18
CA TYR A 254 6.61 23.54 11.42
C TYR A 254 8.01 23.47 12.07
N LYS A 255 8.35 24.36 13.02
CA LYS A 255 9.62 24.29 13.76
C LYS A 255 9.71 23.11 14.72
N ASN A 256 8.57 22.50 15.05
CA ASN A 256 8.50 21.29 15.85
C ASN A 256 8.74 20.03 15.01
N ASN A 257 8.75 20.14 13.67
CA ASN A 257 8.95 19.02 12.79
C ASN A 257 10.33 18.40 13.01
N TRP A 258 10.40 17.08 12.88
CA TRP A 258 11.67 16.36 12.88
C TRP A 258 11.58 15.15 11.96
N SER A 259 12.74 14.69 11.50
CA SER A 259 12.89 13.55 10.62
C SER A 259 14.18 12.80 10.95
N VAL A 260 14.10 11.48 10.89
CA VAL A 260 15.24 10.57 10.99
C VAL A 260 15.21 9.56 9.86
N ARG A 261 16.40 9.22 9.34
CA ARG A 261 16.61 8.07 8.46
C ARG A 261 17.24 6.94 9.24
N PHE A 262 16.83 5.72 8.93
CA PHE A 262 17.44 4.53 9.50
C PHE A 262 17.37 3.38 8.49
N SER A 263 18.10 2.30 8.76
CA SER A 263 18.09 1.11 7.91
C SER A 263 16.89 0.20 8.23
N GLY A 264 16.54 -0.72 7.31
CA GLY A 264 15.53 -1.75 7.58
C GLY A 264 15.83 -2.58 8.85
N SER A 265 17.11 -2.90 9.11
CA SER A 265 17.49 -3.59 10.35
C SER A 265 17.24 -2.78 11.64
N MET A 266 17.23 -1.45 11.53
CA MET A 266 16.84 -0.57 12.64
C MET A 266 15.33 -0.49 12.76
N TYR A 267 14.60 -0.51 11.63
CA TYR A 267 13.15 -0.62 11.64
C TYR A 267 12.69 -1.90 12.34
N GLU A 268 13.30 -3.06 12.06
CA GLU A 268 12.93 -4.34 12.70
C GLU A 268 13.00 -4.25 14.24
N LYS A 269 14.09 -3.67 14.76
CA LYS A 269 14.25 -3.43 16.21
C LYS A 269 13.21 -2.47 16.76
N LEU A 270 12.94 -1.39 16.03
CA LEU A 270 11.94 -0.40 16.42
C LEU A 270 10.54 -1.01 16.42
N TYR A 271 10.22 -1.83 15.42
CA TYR A 271 8.96 -2.53 15.30
C TYR A 271 8.76 -3.50 16.46
N GLU A 272 9.75 -4.35 16.77
CA GLU A 272 9.72 -5.25 17.93
C GLU A 272 9.51 -4.48 19.24
N TRP A 273 10.22 -3.37 19.42
CA TRP A 273 10.06 -2.51 20.59
C TRP A 273 8.64 -1.91 20.67
N LEU A 274 8.11 -1.41 19.54
CA LEU A 274 6.75 -0.85 19.47
C LEU A 274 5.70 -1.91 19.79
N GLN A 275 5.85 -3.16 19.35
CA GLN A 275 4.90 -4.23 19.68
C GLN A 275 4.78 -4.46 21.19
N ASN A 276 5.89 -4.29 21.93
CA ASN A 276 5.96 -4.51 23.37
C ASN A 276 5.62 -3.26 24.21
N ASN A 277 5.56 -2.08 23.60
CA ASN A 277 5.44 -0.78 24.29
C ASN A 277 4.28 0.10 23.77
N LYS A 278 3.28 -0.48 23.10
CA LYS A 278 2.20 0.27 22.41
C LYS A 278 1.49 1.32 23.29
N ASP A 279 1.32 1.02 24.58
CA ASP A 279 0.53 1.83 25.52
C ASP A 279 1.39 2.78 26.39
N SER A 280 2.72 2.70 26.33
CA SER A 280 3.61 3.41 27.26
C SER A 280 4.17 4.74 26.74
N MET A 281 3.80 5.13 25.51
CA MET A 281 4.45 6.26 24.85
C MET A 281 3.71 7.59 25.07
N GLU A 282 4.23 8.40 25.98
CA GLU A 282 3.86 9.82 26.14
C GLU A 282 4.77 10.73 25.30
N GLU A 283 4.27 11.92 24.93
CA GLU A 283 5.05 12.96 24.23
C GLU A 283 5.73 12.48 22.93
N ILE A 284 5.10 11.58 22.19
CA ILE A 284 5.62 11.02 20.94
C ILE A 284 5.86 12.06 19.82
N HIS A 285 5.34 13.26 19.97
CA HIS A 285 5.63 14.37 19.06
C HIS A 285 7.04 14.96 19.27
N LYS A 286 7.71 14.68 20.40
CA LYS A 286 9.07 15.20 20.67
C LYS A 286 10.13 14.24 20.16
N PHE A 287 11.15 14.78 19.50
CA PHE A 287 12.28 13.99 19.04
C PHE A 287 13.04 13.32 20.22
N SER A 288 13.19 13.99 21.36
CA SER A 288 13.90 13.45 22.53
C SER A 288 13.23 12.22 23.15
N THR A 289 11.93 12.02 22.94
CA THR A 289 11.24 10.76 23.28
C THR A 289 11.79 9.62 22.43
N TRP A 290 11.86 9.82 21.11
CA TRP A 290 12.37 8.81 20.17
C TRP A 290 13.87 8.58 20.26
N GLN A 291 14.64 9.62 20.57
CA GLN A 291 16.08 9.48 20.81
C GLN A 291 16.37 8.46 21.92
N LYS A 292 15.63 8.52 23.04
CA LYS A 292 15.77 7.53 24.14
C LYS A 292 15.45 6.12 23.66
N VAL A 293 14.41 5.96 22.85
CA VAL A 293 14.04 4.65 22.26
C VAL A 293 15.16 4.14 21.35
N PHE A 294 15.72 5.00 20.50
CA PHE A 294 16.82 4.62 19.61
C PHE A 294 18.09 4.22 20.37
N ASP A 295 18.39 4.94 21.45
CA ASP A 295 19.51 4.63 22.34
C ASP A 295 19.29 3.28 23.07
N GLU A 296 18.04 2.99 23.47
CA GLU A 296 17.66 1.75 24.16
C GLU A 296 17.73 0.51 23.25
N ILE A 297 17.13 0.57 22.06
CA ILE A 297 17.08 -0.57 21.13
C ILE A 297 18.42 -0.84 20.44
N GLY A 298 19.35 0.13 20.51
CA GLY A 298 20.70 0.01 20.01
C GLY A 298 20.77 -0.09 18.49
N GLY A 299 20.76 1.05 17.81
CA GLY A 299 21.03 1.12 16.37
C GLY A 299 21.38 2.52 15.88
N THR A 300 21.69 2.63 14.60
CA THR A 300 22.13 3.89 13.99
C THR A 300 20.99 4.55 13.24
N TYR A 301 20.80 5.84 13.50
CA TYR A 301 19.90 6.71 12.74
C TYR A 301 20.64 8.00 12.37
N GLU A 302 20.17 8.66 11.30
CA GLU A 302 20.66 9.96 10.86
C GLU A 302 19.54 10.99 11.06
N ARG A 303 19.82 12.10 11.74
CA ARG A 303 18.89 13.24 11.76
C ARG A 303 18.90 13.94 10.43
N VAL A 304 17.72 14.06 9.83
CA VAL A 304 17.49 14.91 8.66
C VAL A 304 17.01 16.25 9.17
N TRP A 305 17.82 17.28 8.94
CA TRP A 305 17.54 18.64 9.38
C TRP A 305 16.86 19.43 8.27
N SER A 306 15.76 20.10 8.60
CA SER A 306 15.21 21.15 7.75
C SER A 306 16.20 22.32 7.65
N LYS A 307 16.06 23.13 6.59
CA LYS A 307 16.87 24.35 6.43
C LYS A 307 16.70 25.29 7.63
N GLU A 308 15.50 25.31 8.18
CA GLU A 308 15.08 26.17 9.28
C GLU A 308 15.70 25.72 10.61
N GLU A 309 15.82 24.40 10.84
CA GLU A 309 16.54 23.85 11.99
C GLU A 309 18.05 24.14 11.90
N LEU A 310 18.62 24.06 10.69
CA LEU A 310 20.02 24.41 10.44
C LEU A 310 20.27 25.90 10.69
N ASP A 311 19.39 26.76 10.20
CA ASP A 311 19.47 28.22 10.36
C ASP A 311 19.27 28.66 11.84
N GLN A 312 18.63 27.83 12.66
CA GLN A 312 18.41 28.07 14.10
C GLN A 312 19.53 27.51 15.00
N GLY A 313 20.55 26.85 14.45
CA GLY A 313 21.71 26.37 15.21
C GLY A 313 21.43 25.18 16.14
N TYR A 314 20.55 24.26 15.73
CA TYR A 314 20.22 23.01 16.44
C TYR A 314 19.59 23.17 17.83
N LEU A 315 18.80 24.22 18.05
CA LEU A 315 18.07 24.39 19.31
C LEU A 315 16.70 23.70 19.24
N ASN A 316 16.69 22.37 19.39
CA ASN A 316 15.57 21.62 19.96
C ASN A 316 16.13 20.29 20.50
N ASN A 317 16.59 20.34 21.75
CA ASN A 317 16.84 19.16 22.61
C ASN A 317 15.53 18.75 23.27
#